data_AF-A0A498AQJ3-F1
#
_entry.id   AF-A0A498AQJ3-F1
#
_cell.length_a   1.000
_cell.length_b   1.000
_cell.length_c   1.000
_cell.angle_alpha   90.00
_cell.angle_beta   90.00
_cell.angle_gamma   90.00
#
_symmetry.space_group_name_H-M   'P 1'
#
loop_
_entity.id
_entity.type
_entity.pdbx_description
1 polymer ?
#
loop_
_entity_poly.entity_id
_entity_poly.type
_entity_poly.pdbx_seq_one_letter_code
_entity_poly.pdbx_strand_id
1 'polypeptide(L)'
;MESSDILAVVAIVTAVLSAIYSHRLSRRAHHVSTYYGVIGLFRELDKTFLEYPEIRPYFYDGKPVGDDEPDRHRIRAAAELILDTFEWIWYRRKDLNAKGEEGWRAYIVDTFSSSPALQHHYASSASWYPGITRLIAEHGIALADGMVSSGDVSVGGRRGRGRFDGAREGVSIEGAAND
;
A
#
# COMPACT_ATOMS: atom_id res chain seq x y z
N MET A 1 16.71 25.08 52.83
CA MET A 1 16.67 24.78 51.38
C MET A 1 17.45 25.89 50.71
N GLU A 2 18.58 25.54 50.10
CA GLU A 2 19.46 26.51 49.45
C GLU A 2 18.76 27.03 48.18
N SER A 3 19.04 28.27 47.75
CA SER A 3 18.42 28.85 46.55
C SER A 3 18.66 28.00 45.29
N SER A 4 19.77 27.24 45.25
CA SER A 4 20.09 26.27 44.19
C SER A 4 19.08 25.12 44.08
N ASP A 5 18.57 24.62 45.20
CA ASP A 5 17.63 23.49 45.23
C ASP A 5 16.29 23.92 44.62
N ILE A 6 15.86 25.15 44.91
CA ILE A 6 14.63 25.74 44.37
C ILE A 6 14.75 25.90 42.85
N LEU A 7 15.89 26.40 42.37
CA LEU A 7 16.15 26.57 40.93
C LEU A 7 16.16 25.22 40.19
N ALA A 8 16.77 24.19 40.77
CA ALA A 8 16.80 22.85 40.20
C ALA A 8 15.38 22.26 40.08
N VAL A 9 14.55 22.39 41.12
CA VAL A 9 13.16 21.92 41.10
C VAL A 9 12.35 22.64 40.02
N VAL A 10 12.47 23.97 39.93
CA VAL A 10 11.76 24.76 38.91
C VAL A 10 12.19 24.36 37.49
N ALA A 11 13.49 24.12 37.27
CA ALA A 11 14.00 23.67 35.97
C ALA A 11 13.44 22.30 35.58
N ILE A 12 13.40 21.34 36.51
CA ILE A 12 12.84 20.00 36.27
C ILE A 12 11.35 20.09 35.95
N VAL A 13 10.58 20.85 36.74
CA VAL A 13 9.14 21.02 36.50
C VAL A 13 8.89 21.64 35.12
N THR A 14 9.63 22.67 34.76
CA THR A 14 9.51 23.34 33.45
C THR A 14 9.87 22.39 32.31
N ALA A 15 10.95 21.62 32.45
CA ALA A 15 11.38 20.63 31.45
C ALA A 15 10.34 19.52 31.26
N VAL A 16 9.77 18.99 32.35
CA VAL A 16 8.74 17.96 32.31
C VAL A 16 7.46 18.48 31.65
N LEU A 17 7.01 19.68 32.02
CA LEU A 17 5.83 20.30 31.40
C LEU A 17 6.04 20.55 29.90
N SER A 18 7.23 21.04 29.52
CA SER A 18 7.60 21.26 28.12
C SER A 18 7.65 19.95 27.33
N ALA A 19 8.21 18.88 27.91
CA ALA A 19 8.23 17.55 27.29
C ALA A 19 6.82 16.98 27.09
N ILE A 20 5.94 17.13 28.08
CA ILE A 20 4.53 16.69 27.98
C ILE A 20 3.79 17.50 26.89
N TYR A 21 3.98 18.82 26.86
CA TYR A 21 3.35 19.68 25.86
C TYR A 21 3.86 19.36 24.45
N SER A 22 5.18 19.23 24.28
CA SER A 22 5.83 18.85 23.02
C SER A 22 5.33 17.50 22.52
N HIS A 23 5.23 16.50 23.41
CA HIS A 23 4.73 15.18 23.04
C HIS A 23 3.26 15.24 22.58
N ARG A 24 2.41 16.02 23.26
CA ARG A 24 1.01 16.20 22.85
C ARG A 24 0.87 16.93 21.52
N LEU A 25 1.69 17.95 21.29
CA LEU A 25 1.71 18.71 20.04
C LEU A 25 2.21 17.85 18.87
N SER A 26 3.29 17.10 19.07
CA SER A 26 3.84 16.17 18.09
C SER A 26 2.80 15.12 17.67
N ARG A 27 2.05 14.55 18.62
CA ARG A 27 0.94 13.63 18.32
C ARG A 27 -0.15 14.25 17.44
N ARG A 28 -0.47 15.54 17.62
CA ARG A 28 -1.42 16.25 16.74
C ARG A 28 -0.84 16.53 15.36
N ALA A 29 0.45 16.88 15.30
CA ALA A 29 1.14 17.15 14.04
C ALA A 29 1.19 15.91 13.12
N HIS A 30 1.27 14.70 13.68
CA HIS A 30 1.27 13.46 12.90
C HIS A 30 -0.03 13.22 12.11
N HIS A 31 -1.18 13.61 12.66
CA HIS A 31 -2.47 13.46 11.97
C HIS A 31 -2.56 14.38 10.75
N VAL A 32 -2.04 15.60 10.88
CA VAL A 32 -2.02 16.60 9.81
C VAL A 32 -1.04 16.22 8.70
N SER A 33 0.16 15.74 9.05
CA SER A 33 1.17 15.29 8.08
C SER A 33 0.69 14.11 7.23
N THR A 34 -0.02 13.16 7.85
CA THR A 34 -0.62 12.00 7.15
C THR A 34 -1.62 12.43 6.09
N TYR A 35 -2.52 13.35 6.45
CA TYR A 35 -3.56 13.85 5.57
C TYR A 35 -2.98 14.60 4.36
N TYR A 36 -1.96 15.45 4.61
CA TYR A 36 -1.26 16.11 3.52
C TYR A 36 -0.46 15.16 2.62
N GLY A 37 -0.01 14.01 3.14
CA GLY A 37 0.63 12.97 2.33
C GLY A 37 -0.30 12.41 1.26
N VAL A 38 -1.54 12.05 1.63
CA VAL A 38 -2.57 11.55 0.69
C VAL A 38 -2.91 12.60 -0.36
N ILE A 39 -3.15 13.84 0.07
CA ILE A 39 -3.41 14.96 -0.85
C ILE A 39 -2.24 15.16 -1.81
N GLY A 40 -1.00 14.95 -1.35
CA GLY A 40 0.19 14.97 -2.20
C GLY A 40 0.13 13.92 -3.32
N LEU A 41 -0.21 12.68 -2.98
CA LEU A 41 -0.34 11.59 -3.97
C LEU A 41 -1.43 11.88 -5.00
N PHE A 42 -2.62 12.32 -4.55
CA PHE A 42 -3.69 12.71 -5.47
C PHE A 42 -3.32 13.90 -6.33
N ARG A 43 -2.57 14.87 -5.81
CA ARG A 43 -2.07 15.99 -6.62
C ARG A 43 -1.15 15.51 -7.74
N GLU A 44 -0.27 14.53 -7.47
CA GLU A 44 0.58 13.97 -8.53
C GLU A 44 -0.23 13.16 -9.54
N LEU A 45 -1.27 12.46 -9.11
CA LEU A 45 -2.22 11.79 -9.99
C LEU A 45 -2.96 12.81 -10.89
N ASP A 46 -3.49 13.88 -10.30
CA ASP A 46 -4.20 14.95 -11.02
C ASP A 46 -3.29 15.60 -12.06
N LYS A 47 -2.04 15.91 -11.69
CA LYS A 47 -1.04 16.42 -12.64
C LYS A 47 -0.79 15.44 -13.78
N THR A 48 -0.70 14.15 -13.48
CA THR A 48 -0.50 13.12 -14.51
C THR A 48 -1.64 13.13 -15.52
N PHE A 49 -2.90 13.26 -15.08
CA PHE A 49 -4.04 13.35 -15.99
C PHE A 49 -4.16 14.69 -16.72
N LEU A 50 -3.63 15.78 -16.16
CA LEU A 50 -3.54 17.06 -16.86
C LEU A 50 -2.46 17.06 -17.94
N GLU A 51 -1.33 16.37 -17.68
CA GLU A 51 -0.22 16.25 -18.64
C GLU A 51 -0.51 15.22 -19.74
N TYR A 52 -1.18 14.12 -19.39
CA TYR A 52 -1.53 13.01 -20.27
C TYR A 52 -3.05 12.75 -20.24
N PRO A 53 -3.88 13.66 -20.78
CA PRO A 53 -5.34 13.51 -20.74
C PRO A 53 -5.84 12.25 -21.47
N GLU A 54 -5.08 11.74 -22.45
CA GLU A 54 -5.39 10.54 -23.24
C GLU A 54 -5.46 9.25 -22.42
N ILE A 55 -4.78 9.20 -21.26
CA ILE A 55 -4.81 8.00 -20.40
C ILE A 55 -5.99 8.01 -19.42
N ARG A 56 -6.62 9.17 -19.16
CA ARG A 56 -7.72 9.29 -18.20
C ARG A 56 -8.94 8.39 -18.50
N PRO A 57 -9.35 8.19 -19.77
CA PRO A 57 -10.48 7.33 -20.11
C PRO A 57 -10.33 5.86 -19.70
N TYR A 58 -9.10 5.36 -19.53
CA TYR A 58 -8.86 3.98 -19.08
C TYR A 58 -9.14 3.78 -17.58
N PHE A 59 -9.27 4.88 -16.83
CA PHE A 59 -9.60 4.87 -15.40
C PHE A 59 -11.06 5.28 -15.16
N TYR A 60 -11.54 6.35 -15.80
CA TYR A 60 -12.85 6.92 -15.45
C TYR A 60 -13.96 6.66 -16.47
N ASP A 61 -13.62 6.32 -17.72
CA ASP A 61 -14.60 6.24 -18.82
C ASP A 61 -14.76 4.80 -19.35
N GLY A 62 -14.21 3.80 -18.65
CA GLY A 62 -14.36 2.38 -19.00
C GLY A 62 -13.61 1.94 -20.27
N LYS A 63 -12.63 2.73 -20.76
CA LYS A 63 -11.84 2.34 -21.94
C LYS A 63 -10.98 1.09 -21.60
N PRO A 64 -11.09 -0.02 -22.36
CA PRO A 64 -10.32 -1.23 -22.11
C PRO A 64 -8.82 -0.99 -22.39
N VAL A 65 -7.95 -1.67 -21.65
CA VAL A 65 -6.50 -1.65 -21.90
C VAL A 65 -6.15 -2.74 -22.91
N GLY A 66 -5.69 -2.34 -24.10
CA GLY A 66 -5.11 -3.26 -25.08
C GLY A 66 -3.63 -3.56 -24.81
N ASP A 67 -3.15 -4.71 -25.27
CA ASP A 67 -1.75 -5.13 -25.12
C ASP A 67 -0.76 -4.27 -25.92
N ASP A 68 -1.20 -3.69 -27.05
CA ASP A 68 -0.39 -2.89 -27.97
C ASP A 68 -0.66 -1.37 -27.85
N GLU A 69 -1.23 -0.92 -26.73
CA GLU A 69 -1.53 0.50 -26.54
C GLU A 69 -0.24 1.34 -26.50
N PRO A 70 -0.12 2.43 -27.29
CA PRO A 70 1.07 3.29 -27.31
C PRO A 70 1.48 3.80 -25.93
N ASP A 71 0.50 4.08 -25.08
CA ASP A 71 0.69 4.60 -23.72
C ASP A 71 0.64 3.52 -22.63
N ARG A 72 0.75 2.23 -22.98
CA ARG A 72 0.61 1.10 -22.03
C ARG A 72 1.49 1.25 -20.78
N HIS A 73 2.73 1.70 -20.93
CA HIS A 73 3.62 1.92 -19.79
C HIS A 73 3.15 3.05 -18.86
N ARG A 74 2.59 4.13 -19.41
CA ARG A 74 2.02 5.24 -18.62
C ARG A 74 0.75 4.83 -17.92
N ILE A 75 -0.15 4.15 -18.63
CA ILE A 75 -1.39 3.60 -18.05
C ILE A 75 -1.04 2.66 -16.89
N ARG A 76 -0.06 1.77 -17.07
CA ARG A 76 0.38 0.86 -16.01
C ARG A 76 0.98 1.61 -14.81
N ALA A 77 1.87 2.58 -15.04
CA ALA A 77 2.47 3.35 -13.97
C ALA A 77 1.43 4.16 -13.17
N ALA A 78 0.45 4.75 -13.85
CA ALA A 78 -0.66 5.44 -13.19
C ALA A 78 -1.54 4.45 -12.39
N ALA A 79 -1.82 3.26 -12.93
CA ALA A 79 -2.58 2.23 -12.22
C ALA A 79 -1.86 1.74 -10.95
N GLU A 80 -0.55 1.52 -11.03
CA GLU A 80 0.30 1.17 -9.88
C GLU A 80 0.24 2.26 -8.80
N LEU A 81 0.44 3.52 -9.17
CA LEU A 81 0.38 4.66 -8.25
C LEU A 81 -0.99 4.77 -7.54
N ILE A 82 -2.09 4.56 -8.27
CA ILE A 82 -3.44 4.60 -7.71
C ILE A 82 -3.63 3.46 -6.71
N LEU A 83 -3.26 2.22 -7.07
CA LEU A 83 -3.43 1.05 -6.21
C LEU A 83 -2.55 1.12 -4.96
N ASP A 84 -1.31 1.59 -5.08
CA ASP A 84 -0.42 1.86 -3.94
C ASP A 84 -1.04 2.88 -2.99
N THR A 85 -1.64 3.93 -3.55
CA THR A 85 -2.34 4.96 -2.77
C THR A 85 -3.57 4.37 -2.06
N PHE A 86 -4.36 3.54 -2.75
CA PHE A 86 -5.55 2.89 -2.17
C PHE A 86 -5.16 1.94 -1.04
N GLU A 87 -4.14 1.11 -1.23
CA GLU A 87 -3.66 0.17 -0.22
C GLU A 87 -3.16 0.92 1.02
N TRP A 88 -2.42 2.02 0.84
CA TRP A 88 -1.94 2.83 1.95
C TRP A 88 -3.08 3.49 2.74
N ILE A 89 -4.07 4.07 2.05
CA ILE A 89 -5.25 4.65 2.69
C ILE A 89 -6.00 3.57 3.47
N TRP A 90 -6.21 2.41 2.85
CA TRP A 90 -6.94 1.32 3.47
C TRP A 90 -6.21 0.72 4.67
N TYR A 91 -4.88 0.62 4.61
CA TYR A 91 -4.03 0.23 5.72
C TYR A 91 -4.22 1.16 6.93
N ARG A 92 -4.31 2.47 6.68
CA ARG A 92 -4.47 3.51 7.71
C ARG A 92 -5.90 3.86 8.08
N ARG A 93 -6.90 3.12 7.60
CA ARG A 93 -8.33 3.42 7.82
C ARG A 93 -8.73 3.63 9.29
N LYS A 94 -8.04 2.98 10.23
CA LYS A 94 -8.28 3.14 11.69
C LYS A 94 -7.96 4.54 12.22
N ASP A 95 -7.16 5.32 11.49
CA ASP A 95 -6.85 6.71 11.81
C ASP A 95 -7.95 7.67 11.34
N LEU A 96 -8.90 7.19 10.51
CA LEU A 96 -10.00 7.97 9.99
C LEU A 96 -11.18 7.97 10.97
N ASN A 97 -11.98 9.04 10.95
CA ASN A 97 -13.31 8.98 11.55
C ASN A 97 -14.26 8.15 10.67
N ALA A 98 -15.40 7.72 11.22
CA ALA A 98 -16.34 6.83 10.54
C ALA A 98 -16.79 7.34 9.15
N LYS A 99 -17.05 8.65 9.02
CA LYS A 99 -17.43 9.26 7.74
C LYS A 99 -16.29 9.25 6.72
N GLY A 100 -15.07 9.50 7.18
CA GLY A 100 -13.88 9.45 6.35
C GLY A 100 -13.59 8.03 5.86
N GLU A 101 -13.70 7.04 6.75
CA GLU A 101 -13.56 5.64 6.37
C GLU A 101 -14.61 5.23 5.32
N GLU A 102 -15.89 5.58 5.54
CA GLU A 102 -16.97 5.28 4.60
C GLU A 102 -16.76 5.94 3.24
N GLY A 103 -16.38 7.22 3.21
CA GLY A 103 -16.10 7.93 1.96
C GLY A 103 -14.95 7.32 1.16
N TRP A 104 -13.84 6.99 1.84
CA TRP A 104 -12.71 6.33 1.17
C TRP A 104 -13.04 4.91 0.71
N ARG A 105 -13.81 4.15 1.50
CA ARG A 105 -14.30 2.83 1.12
C ARG A 105 -15.10 2.90 -0.17
N ALA A 106 -16.10 3.78 -0.22
CA ALA A 106 -16.95 3.97 -1.38
C ALA A 106 -16.13 4.37 -2.61
N TYR A 107 -15.22 5.33 -2.46
CA TYR A 107 -14.37 5.79 -3.55
C TYR A 107 -13.45 4.70 -4.11
N ILE A 108 -12.77 3.94 -3.24
CA ILE A 108 -11.87 2.85 -3.67
C ILE A 108 -12.66 1.77 -4.41
N VAL A 109 -13.80 1.34 -3.85
CA VAL A 109 -14.65 0.31 -4.45
C VAL A 109 -15.18 0.76 -5.81
N ASP A 110 -15.76 1.95 -5.89
CA ASP A 110 -16.33 2.49 -7.12
C ASP A 110 -15.26 2.68 -8.20
N THR A 111 -14.14 3.33 -7.86
CA THR A 111 -13.04 3.56 -8.81
C THR A 111 -12.45 2.24 -9.30
N PHE A 112 -12.17 1.29 -8.41
CA PHE A 112 -11.62 -0.01 -8.81
C PHE A 112 -12.59 -0.77 -9.73
N SER A 113 -13.88 -0.82 -9.37
CA SER A 113 -14.89 -1.54 -10.14
C SER A 113 -15.15 -0.95 -11.53
N SER A 114 -14.94 0.35 -11.70
CA SER A 114 -15.18 1.08 -12.96
C SER A 114 -13.93 1.29 -13.81
N SER A 115 -12.72 0.97 -13.31
CA SER A 115 -11.44 1.20 -14.00
C SER A 115 -10.85 -0.07 -14.60
N PRO A 116 -10.96 -0.31 -15.93
CA PRO A 116 -10.27 -1.41 -16.59
C PRO A 116 -8.75 -1.42 -16.36
N ALA A 117 -8.12 -0.24 -16.31
CA ALA A 117 -6.68 -0.14 -16.07
C ALA A 117 -6.26 -0.66 -14.68
N LEU A 118 -7.05 -0.35 -13.64
CA LEU A 118 -6.78 -0.82 -12.28
C LEU A 118 -6.97 -2.33 -12.18
N GLN A 119 -8.06 -2.84 -12.74
CA GLN A 119 -8.33 -4.29 -12.74
C GLN A 119 -7.25 -5.06 -13.49
N HIS A 120 -6.83 -4.56 -14.66
CA HIS A 120 -5.80 -5.17 -15.47
C HIS A 120 -4.45 -5.23 -14.73
N HIS A 121 -4.00 -4.12 -14.13
CA HIS A 121 -2.76 -4.12 -13.36
C HIS A 121 -2.87 -5.04 -12.14
N TYR A 122 -3.96 -4.93 -11.38
CA TYR A 122 -4.23 -5.71 -10.19
C TYR A 122 -4.23 -7.21 -10.44
N ALA A 123 -4.78 -7.68 -11.57
CA ALA A 123 -4.86 -9.10 -11.86
C ALA A 123 -3.49 -9.80 -11.90
N SER A 124 -2.44 -9.07 -12.29
CA SER A 124 -1.05 -9.56 -12.28
C SER A 124 -0.27 -9.28 -11.00
N SER A 125 -0.84 -8.49 -10.07
CA SER A 125 -0.14 -7.93 -8.90
C SER A 125 -0.95 -8.02 -7.60
N ALA A 126 -2.02 -8.83 -7.56
CA ALA A 126 -2.95 -8.88 -6.42
C ALA A 126 -2.26 -9.15 -5.07
N SER A 127 -1.17 -9.93 -5.06
CA SER A 127 -0.38 -10.22 -3.86
C SER A 127 0.26 -9.00 -3.20
N TRP A 128 0.39 -7.88 -3.92
CA TRP A 128 0.92 -6.62 -3.40
C TRP A 128 -0.12 -5.84 -2.59
N TYR A 129 -1.41 -6.14 -2.81
CA TYR A 129 -2.54 -5.33 -2.33
C TYR A 129 -3.51 -6.13 -1.45
N PRO A 130 -3.06 -6.64 -0.28
CA PRO A 130 -3.89 -7.49 0.57
C PRO A 130 -5.11 -6.75 1.16
N GLY A 131 -4.99 -5.45 1.44
CA GLY A 131 -6.09 -4.62 1.93
C GLY A 131 -7.18 -4.45 0.89
N ILE A 132 -6.80 -4.11 -0.34
CA ILE A 132 -7.71 -4.01 -1.49
C ILE A 132 -8.32 -5.37 -1.82
N THR A 133 -7.53 -6.46 -1.82
CA THR A 133 -8.01 -7.84 -2.05
C THR A 133 -9.16 -8.18 -1.11
N ARG A 134 -8.98 -7.91 0.19
CA ARG A 134 -10.02 -8.13 1.18
C ARG A 134 -11.24 -7.25 0.93
N LEU A 135 -11.02 -5.98 0.58
CA LEU A 135 -12.10 -5.03 0.35
C LEU A 135 -12.99 -5.45 -0.84
N ILE A 136 -12.37 -5.84 -1.96
CA ILE A 136 -13.07 -6.34 -3.16
C ILE A 136 -13.85 -7.61 -2.84
N ALA A 137 -13.24 -8.55 -2.11
CA ALA A 137 -13.91 -9.79 -1.70
C ALA A 137 -15.13 -9.53 -0.80
N GLU A 138 -15.04 -8.57 0.12
CA GLU A 138 -16.16 -8.15 0.98
C GLU A 138 -17.34 -7.56 0.19
N HIS A 139 -17.09 -6.98 -0.99
CA HIS A 139 -18.11 -6.30 -1.82
C HIS A 139 -18.53 -7.12 -3.06
N GLY A 140 -18.01 -8.34 -3.24
CA GLY A 140 -18.39 -9.21 -4.34
C GLY A 140 -18.04 -8.69 -5.73
N ILE A 141 -17.00 -7.85 -5.84
CA ILE A 141 -16.58 -7.27 -7.11
C ILE A 141 -15.87 -8.37 -7.93
N ALA A 142 -16.46 -8.75 -9.06
CA ALA A 142 -15.83 -9.63 -10.03
C ALA A 142 -14.83 -8.82 -10.87
N LEU A 143 -13.63 -9.37 -11.09
CA LEU A 143 -12.73 -8.84 -12.10
C LEU A 143 -13.34 -9.05 -13.49
N ALA A 144 -13.13 -8.13 -14.42
CA ALA A 144 -13.56 -8.30 -15.79
C ALA A 144 -13.12 -9.66 -16.38
N ASP A 145 -14.04 -10.36 -17.03
CA ASP A 145 -13.83 -11.69 -17.62
C ASP A 145 -12.61 -11.67 -18.56
N GLY A 146 -11.70 -12.63 -18.37
CA GLY A 146 -10.49 -12.80 -19.20
C GLY A 146 -9.18 -12.24 -18.61
N MET A 147 -9.19 -11.59 -17.44
CA MET A 147 -7.99 -10.98 -16.85
C MET A 147 -7.23 -11.85 -15.82
N VAL A 148 -7.73 -13.04 -15.46
CA VAL A 148 -7.01 -13.93 -14.53
C VAL A 148 -5.93 -14.73 -15.27
N SER A 149 -4.68 -14.26 -15.19
CA SER A 149 -3.54 -15.15 -15.42
C SER A 149 -3.42 -16.09 -14.23
N SER A 150 -3.59 -17.38 -14.49
CA SER A 150 -3.49 -18.44 -13.49
C SER A 150 -2.09 -18.47 -12.88
N GLY A 151 -1.95 -17.91 -11.67
CA GLY A 151 -0.70 -17.91 -10.93
C GLY A 151 -0.92 -17.52 -9.47
N ASP A 152 -1.25 -18.52 -8.64
CA ASP A 152 -1.11 -18.53 -7.19
C ASP A 152 -1.90 -17.50 -6.36
N VAL A 153 -3.19 -17.78 -6.15
CA VAL A 153 -3.86 -17.46 -4.89
C VAL A 153 -4.29 -18.76 -4.21
N SER A 154 -3.32 -19.44 -3.59
CA SER A 154 -3.60 -20.45 -2.56
C SER A 154 -3.51 -19.80 -1.18
N VAL A 155 -4.63 -19.26 -0.71
CA VAL A 155 -4.87 -19.02 0.71
C VAL A 155 -5.62 -20.25 1.23
N GLY A 156 -4.88 -21.22 1.80
CA GLY A 156 -5.45 -22.47 2.31
C GLY A 156 -4.45 -23.25 3.16
N GLY A 157 -4.65 -23.26 4.48
CA GLY A 157 -3.64 -23.67 5.45
C GLY A 157 -3.16 -25.13 5.39
N ARG A 158 -1.91 -25.32 5.80
CA ARG A 158 -1.47 -26.55 6.47
C ARG A 158 -0.58 -26.22 7.66
N ARG A 159 -1.11 -26.54 8.85
CA ARG A 159 -0.30 -26.84 10.04
C ARG A 159 0.63 -28.01 9.72
N GLY A 160 1.89 -27.90 10.09
CA GLY A 160 2.86 -28.99 9.95
C GLY A 160 4.22 -28.63 10.54
N ARG A 161 4.26 -28.46 11.87
CA ARG A 161 5.49 -28.37 12.64
C ARG A 161 6.14 -29.76 12.68
N GLY A 162 7.39 -29.85 12.26
CA GLY A 162 8.35 -30.88 12.69
C GLY A 162 8.95 -31.69 11.55
N ARG A 163 10.25 -31.50 11.30
CA ARG A 163 11.31 -32.48 11.60
C ARG A 163 12.64 -31.97 11.02
N PHE A 164 13.57 -31.67 11.93
CA PHE A 164 15.01 -31.63 11.66
C PHE A 164 15.47 -33.07 11.34
N ASP A 165 16.15 -33.25 10.21
CA ASP A 165 17.08 -34.33 9.88
C ASP A 165 17.91 -33.74 8.71
N GLY A 166 19.22 -33.50 8.73
CA GLY A 166 20.28 -34.23 9.38
C GLY A 166 20.95 -35.18 8.37
N ALA A 167 21.74 -34.67 7.42
CA ALA A 167 22.73 -35.47 6.69
C ALA A 167 23.79 -34.58 6.00
N ARG A 168 25.01 -34.61 6.56
CA ARG A 168 26.27 -34.31 5.87
C ARG A 168 26.73 -35.59 5.14
N GLU A 169 27.69 -35.36 4.24
CA GLU A 169 28.71 -36.28 3.70
C GLU A 169 28.45 -36.88 2.30
N GLY A 170 29.45 -36.69 1.43
CA GLY A 170 29.52 -37.23 0.08
C GLY A 170 30.45 -36.44 -0.85
N VAL A 171 31.72 -36.24 -0.44
CA VAL A 171 32.79 -35.84 -1.37
C VAL A 171 33.26 -37.09 -2.12
N SER A 172 33.30 -37.03 -3.45
CA SER A 172 34.11 -37.91 -4.30
C SER A 172 34.37 -37.20 -5.63
N ILE A 173 35.58 -36.67 -5.80
CA ILE A 173 36.16 -36.41 -7.13
C ILE A 173 37.60 -36.96 -7.11
N GLU A 174 37.72 -38.21 -7.52
CA GLU A 174 38.82 -38.78 -8.28
C GLU A 174 38.32 -38.77 -9.74
N GLY A 175 39.03 -38.40 -10.80
CA GLY A 175 40.44 -38.12 -11.03
C GLY A 175 40.71 -38.41 -12.52
N ALA A 176 41.64 -37.64 -13.10
CA ALA A 176 42.45 -37.99 -14.27
C ALA A 176 41.86 -37.94 -15.71
N ALA A 177 42.37 -36.95 -16.47
CA ALA A 177 43.31 -37.12 -17.59
C ALA A 177 42.88 -36.78 -19.04
N ASN A 178 43.90 -36.25 -19.75
CA ASN A 178 44.10 -35.96 -21.17
C ASN A 178 43.53 -34.61 -21.66
N ASP A 179 44.31 -33.69 -22.25
CA ASP A 179 45.71 -33.62 -22.70
C ASP A 179 46.17 -32.14 -22.64
#